data_AF-A0A8T7I8Q7-F1
#
_entry.id   AF-A0A8T7I8Q7-F1
#
_cell.length_a   1.000
_cell.length_b   1.000
_cell.length_c   1.000
_cell.angle_alpha   90.00
_cell.angle_beta   90.00
_cell.angle_gamma   90.00
#
_symmetry.space_group_name_H-M   'P 1'
#
loop_
_entity.id
_entity.type
_entity.pdbx_description
1 polymer ?
#
loop_
_entity_poly.entity_id
_entity_poly.type
_entity_poly.pdbx_seq_one_letter_code
_entity_poly.pdbx_strand_id
1 'polypeptide(L)'
;MKRYFLKKRTDIERVLVRIKDRNFDFINLNIGANSIAIILILLSLVLMAYNFDALNLDYLKSLSGALGFFLGFFALILGWVFLKYWKLDRKSSYIFHLTRPENIPREANIFFTANNLTFATSYLSKVEASELPLFLRRLLSVSIFFLLALVTLDNRGFDEVTELPESLAQSSDDFCPEKLELLEETEPKEGCALILKAFELGYAKNLGECEPNKVEVDKLEVCTDRRIDEPYFHYFSRKITNFVEMSVAFFSGNDVKNIRKKFDTQLEQLEPLKDYQVYAISAAPRASHHIWTNLPYPEPDLYHKFAEILLPSRCIEQFQNQTNTITVEDADERKYSQQMQHAYGQLLFNPNVNITAGFCKEYTIHWNAAEDACDQLATNPITFLTTEKVYQEVNLVMKRHDLAKIILALDDKLKEFETPESELDTTNEGIDSKLLNEQKKNEKGPITKSKIAKSEQQLRDKEEIVSFQCFVNKANGKSTTKKKNVVIQGTQFEVPTRYVTFMDSSEDSQIAMYKQVSRLMEDKFRYTQYNSQSELSVNRDPEATASENDFLAQPNYLMSRLEVLKNIDVFLGNEWVLKRDDLLEVYPYHVHLKNYVEKFRTEYEKEHGRL
;
A
#
# COMPACT_ATOMS: atom_id res chain seq x y z
N MET A 1 27.27 37.24 44.93
CA MET A 1 26.22 36.73 44.02
C MET A 1 24.81 37.24 44.34
N LYS A 2 24.29 37.18 45.58
CA LYS A 2 22.92 37.63 45.94
C LYS A 2 22.58 39.10 45.60
N ARG A 3 23.53 40.03 45.71
CA ARG A 3 23.33 41.46 45.35
C ARG A 3 23.26 41.73 43.85
N TYR A 4 23.78 40.83 43.01
CA TYR A 4 23.76 41.00 41.55
C TYR A 4 22.39 40.60 40.96
N PHE A 5 21.69 39.64 41.60
CA PHE A 5 20.35 39.21 41.18
C PHE A 5 19.24 40.22 41.54
N LEU A 6 19.35 40.91 42.67
CA LEU A 6 18.35 41.91 43.08
C LEU A 6 18.35 43.17 42.23
N LYS A 7 19.49 43.56 41.66
CA LYS A 7 19.59 44.71 40.74
C LYS A 7 19.01 44.41 39.35
N LYS A 8 19.16 43.16 38.88
CA LYS A 8 18.59 42.74 37.58
C LYS A 8 17.06 42.65 37.59
N ARG A 9 16.46 42.32 38.74
CA ARG A 9 14.99 42.21 38.88
C ARG A 9 14.29 43.58 38.81
N THR A 10 14.86 44.61 39.43
CA THR A 10 14.29 45.96 39.44
C THR A 10 14.48 46.72 38.12
N ASP A 11 15.45 46.34 37.30
CA ASP A 11 15.60 46.89 35.94
C ASP A 11 14.64 46.20 34.94
N ILE A 12 14.33 44.91 35.11
CA ILE A 12 13.33 44.20 34.29
C ILE A 12 11.91 44.70 34.60
N GLU A 13 11.56 44.94 35.87
CA GLU A 13 10.25 45.50 36.23
C GLU A 13 10.07 46.94 35.69
N ARG A 14 11.13 47.76 35.67
CA ARG A 14 11.06 49.11 35.06
C ARG A 14 10.93 49.07 33.54
N VAL A 15 11.49 48.08 32.86
CA VAL A 15 11.31 47.89 31.41
C VAL A 15 9.89 47.39 31.11
N LEU A 16 9.33 46.47 31.90
CA LEU A 16 7.98 45.96 31.72
C LEU A 16 6.90 47.03 31.98
N VAL A 17 7.08 47.90 32.97
CA VAL A 17 6.17 49.04 33.20
C VAL A 17 6.25 50.06 32.04
N ARG A 18 7.44 50.31 31.49
CA ARG A 18 7.62 51.22 30.35
C ARG A 18 7.08 50.66 29.02
N ILE A 19 6.91 49.34 28.90
CA ILE A 19 6.22 48.69 27.77
C ILE A 19 4.70 48.77 27.94
N LYS A 20 4.19 48.77 29.19
CA LYS A 20 2.75 48.85 29.49
C LYS A 20 2.16 50.25 29.23
N ASP A 21 2.96 51.31 29.38
CA ASP A 21 2.53 52.71 29.15
C ASP A 21 2.81 53.25 27.74
N ARG A 22 3.45 52.47 26.85
CA ARG A 22 3.33 52.73 25.41
C ARG A 22 1.96 52.25 24.97
N ASN A 23 0.95 53.09 25.24
CA ASN A 23 -0.36 53.01 24.60
C ASN A 23 -0.13 52.73 23.11
N PHE A 24 -0.53 51.53 22.68
CA PHE A 24 -0.55 51.15 21.28
C PHE A 24 -1.59 52.05 20.59
N ASP A 25 -1.16 53.22 20.12
CA ASP A 25 -1.90 54.05 19.14
C ASP A 25 -1.97 53.37 17.75
N PHE A 26 -1.55 52.11 17.66
CA PHE A 26 -1.44 51.31 16.43
C PHE A 26 -2.75 50.75 15.90
N ILE A 27 -3.88 50.86 16.61
CA ILE A 27 -5.12 50.17 16.19
C ILE A 27 -6.09 51.11 15.48
N ASN A 28 -5.58 51.85 14.50
CA ASN A 28 -6.40 52.49 13.47
C ASN A 28 -6.04 51.85 12.13
N LEU A 29 -6.49 50.60 11.95
CA LEU A 29 -6.18 49.81 10.76
C LEU A 29 -7.35 49.92 9.79
N ASN A 30 -7.16 50.70 8.74
CA ASN A 30 -8.10 50.81 7.63
C ASN A 30 -7.49 50.05 6.45
N ILE A 31 -8.05 48.90 6.07
CA ILE A 31 -7.53 48.10 4.95
C ILE A 31 -8.56 48.08 3.84
N GLY A 32 -8.10 48.26 2.61
CA GLY A 32 -8.96 48.14 1.44
C GLY A 32 -9.39 46.71 1.15
N ALA A 33 -10.65 46.53 0.73
CA ALA A 33 -11.24 45.21 0.47
C ALA A 33 -10.48 44.42 -0.60
N ASN A 34 -9.97 45.10 -1.64
CA ASN A 34 -9.21 44.46 -2.72
C ASN A 34 -7.91 43.81 -2.19
N SER A 35 -7.22 44.48 -1.27
CA SER A 35 -5.99 43.96 -0.67
C SER A 35 -6.25 42.72 0.19
N ILE A 36 -7.33 42.73 0.98
CA ILE A 36 -7.75 41.56 1.78
C ILE A 36 -8.13 40.39 0.88
N ALA A 37 -8.92 40.64 -0.17
CA ALA A 37 -9.36 39.60 -1.09
C ALA A 37 -8.18 38.89 -1.77
N ILE A 38 -7.18 39.65 -2.26
CA ILE A 38 -5.97 39.09 -2.87
C ILE A 38 -5.20 38.23 -1.86
N ILE A 39 -5.02 38.71 -0.62
CA ILE A 39 -4.30 37.95 0.42
C ILE A 39 -5.05 36.65 0.76
N LEU A 40 -6.37 36.70 0.91
CA LEU A 40 -7.18 35.52 1.25
C LEU A 40 -7.16 34.47 0.12
N ILE A 41 -7.30 34.89 -1.14
CA ILE A 41 -7.21 33.99 -2.30
C ILE A 41 -5.83 33.34 -2.36
N LEU A 42 -4.77 34.15 -2.19
CA LEU A 42 -3.40 33.63 -2.19
C LEU A 42 -3.17 32.63 -1.04
N LEU A 43 -3.60 32.96 0.18
CA LEU A 43 -3.47 32.06 1.34
C LEU A 43 -4.19 30.74 1.11
N SER A 44 -5.42 30.78 0.56
CA SER A 44 -6.18 29.58 0.21
C SER A 44 -5.46 28.72 -0.83
N LEU A 45 -4.85 29.32 -1.85
CA LEU A 45 -4.10 28.60 -2.88
C LEU A 45 -2.76 28.06 -2.37
N VAL A 46 -2.08 28.76 -1.47
CA VAL A 46 -0.87 28.25 -0.82
C VAL A 46 -1.21 27.02 0.04
N LEU A 47 -2.30 27.07 0.82
CA LEU A 47 -2.78 25.92 1.59
C LEU A 47 -3.16 24.74 0.69
N MET A 48 -3.84 25.02 -0.43
CA MET A 48 -4.18 24.00 -1.42
C MET A 48 -2.91 23.39 -2.03
N ALA A 49 -1.98 24.21 -2.51
CA ALA A 49 -0.72 23.77 -3.10
C ALA A 49 0.17 22.98 -2.12
N TYR A 50 0.13 23.32 -0.83
CA TYR A 50 0.79 22.56 0.23
C TYR A 50 0.15 21.17 0.41
N ASN A 51 -1.18 21.10 0.46
CA ASN A 51 -1.89 19.82 0.62
C ASN A 51 -1.75 18.87 -0.57
N PHE A 52 -1.48 19.39 -1.77
CA PHE A 52 -1.24 18.60 -2.99
C PHE A 52 0.26 18.32 -3.24
N ASP A 53 1.15 18.62 -2.28
CA ASP A 53 2.61 18.50 -2.42
C ASP A 53 3.21 19.28 -3.62
N ALA A 54 2.45 20.19 -4.23
CA ALA A 54 2.87 20.98 -5.38
C ALA A 54 4.02 21.95 -5.02
N LEU A 55 4.18 22.27 -3.73
CA LEU A 55 5.28 23.09 -3.21
C LEU A 55 6.52 22.29 -2.80
N ASN A 56 6.54 20.97 -2.98
CA ASN A 56 7.71 20.15 -2.70
C ASN A 56 8.86 20.53 -3.66
N LEU A 57 10.05 20.75 -3.10
CA LEU A 57 11.24 21.11 -3.88
C LEU A 57 11.62 20.05 -4.91
N ASP A 58 11.36 18.78 -4.63
CA ASP A 58 11.63 17.69 -5.56
C ASP A 58 10.65 17.71 -6.74
N TYR A 59 9.36 17.99 -6.48
CA TYR A 59 8.36 18.20 -7.52
C TYR A 59 8.72 19.40 -8.40
N LEU A 60 9.05 20.55 -7.80
CA LEU A 60 9.43 21.77 -8.53
C LEU A 60 10.69 21.58 -9.39
N LYS A 61 11.65 20.76 -8.95
CA LYS A 61 12.84 20.38 -9.74
C LYS A 61 12.51 19.43 -10.88
N SER A 62 11.46 18.63 -10.74
CA SER A 62 11.02 17.68 -11.76
C SER A 62 10.18 18.31 -12.87
N LEU A 63 9.71 19.55 -12.72
CA LEU A 63 8.95 20.25 -13.74
C LEU A 63 9.75 20.38 -15.04
N SER A 64 9.15 19.97 -16.16
CA SER A 64 9.77 20.14 -17.47
C SER A 64 9.99 21.63 -17.78
N GLY A 65 11.08 21.95 -18.49
CA GLY A 65 11.38 23.35 -18.84
C GLY A 65 10.26 24.00 -19.66
N ALA A 66 9.58 23.24 -20.52
CA ALA A 66 8.44 23.69 -21.32
C ALA A 66 7.23 23.99 -20.44
N LEU A 67 6.89 23.11 -19.48
CA LEU A 67 5.81 23.35 -18.54
C LEU A 67 6.12 24.56 -17.65
N GLY A 68 7.34 24.68 -17.12
CA GLY A 68 7.76 25.84 -16.34
C GLY A 68 7.61 27.16 -17.09
N PHE A 69 7.98 27.19 -18.37
CA PHE A 69 7.77 28.36 -19.23
C PHE A 69 6.28 28.66 -19.43
N PHE A 70 5.48 27.63 -19.72
CA PHE A 70 4.03 27.77 -19.90
C PHE A 70 3.34 28.29 -18.63
N LEU A 71 3.65 27.73 -17.46
CA LEU A 71 3.14 28.17 -16.16
C LEU A 71 3.45 29.65 -15.91
N GLY A 72 4.69 30.08 -16.16
CA GLY A 72 5.11 31.47 -16.02
C GLY A 72 4.37 32.41 -16.98
N PHE A 73 4.27 32.03 -18.26
CA PHE A 73 3.58 32.82 -19.28
C PHE A 73 2.08 32.94 -19.01
N PHE A 74 1.44 31.83 -18.67
CA PHE A 74 0.03 31.74 -18.29
C PHE A 74 -0.28 32.61 -17.08
N ALA A 75 0.55 32.52 -16.03
CA ALA A 75 0.40 33.32 -14.82
C ALA A 75 0.53 34.83 -15.08
N LEU A 76 1.44 35.24 -15.97
CA LEU A 76 1.60 36.64 -16.35
C LEU A 76 0.37 37.19 -17.10
N ILE A 77 -0.12 36.47 -18.11
CA ILE A 77 -1.27 36.90 -18.92
C ILE A 77 -2.53 36.95 -18.05
N LEU A 78 -2.88 35.84 -17.39
CA LEU A 78 -4.11 35.78 -16.62
C LEU A 78 -4.05 36.63 -15.36
N GLY A 79 -2.90 36.70 -14.67
CA GLY A 79 -2.71 37.60 -13.54
C GLY A 79 -2.92 39.06 -13.91
N TRP A 80 -2.45 39.48 -15.10
CA TRP A 80 -2.67 40.84 -15.59
C TRP A 80 -4.13 41.09 -16.01
N VAL A 81 -4.74 40.16 -16.75
CA VAL A 81 -6.15 40.25 -17.17
C VAL A 81 -7.07 40.30 -15.94
N PHE A 82 -6.83 39.44 -14.95
CA PHE A 82 -7.58 39.38 -13.70
C PHE A 82 -7.50 40.71 -12.94
N LEU A 83 -6.29 41.23 -12.76
CA LEU A 83 -6.08 42.50 -12.06
C LEU A 83 -6.82 43.67 -12.72
N LYS A 84 -6.84 43.72 -14.05
CA LYS A 84 -7.52 44.77 -14.82
C LYS A 84 -9.04 44.58 -14.85
N TYR A 85 -9.52 43.36 -15.07
CA TYR A 85 -10.95 43.03 -15.19
C TYR A 85 -11.69 43.26 -13.86
N TRP A 86 -11.10 42.82 -12.75
CA TRP A 86 -11.66 42.99 -11.41
C TRP A 86 -11.36 44.36 -10.79
N LYS A 87 -10.73 45.28 -11.53
CA LYS A 87 -10.34 46.63 -11.09
C LYS A 87 -9.49 46.62 -9.81
N LEU A 88 -8.70 45.57 -9.61
CA LEU A 88 -7.80 45.42 -8.46
C LEU A 88 -6.59 46.34 -8.56
N ASP A 89 -6.37 46.97 -9.71
CA ASP A 89 -5.37 48.02 -9.95
C ASP A 89 -5.74 49.37 -9.29
N ARG A 90 -7.04 49.60 -9.03
CA ARG A 90 -7.54 50.83 -8.41
C ARG A 90 -7.65 50.67 -6.90
N LYS A 91 -7.74 51.81 -6.18
CA LYS A 91 -8.07 51.79 -4.75
C LYS A 91 -9.47 51.19 -4.57
N SER A 92 -9.67 50.36 -3.56
CA SER A 92 -10.96 49.72 -3.31
C SER A 92 -12.03 50.75 -2.94
N SER A 93 -13.26 50.50 -3.38
CA SER A 93 -14.42 51.31 -2.99
C SER A 93 -14.95 50.94 -1.60
N TYR A 94 -14.59 49.76 -1.10
CA TYR A 94 -14.98 49.24 0.20
C TYR A 94 -13.77 49.17 1.13
N ILE A 95 -13.90 49.73 2.33
CA ILE A 95 -12.82 49.79 3.31
C ILE A 95 -13.27 49.05 4.56
N PHE A 96 -12.42 48.16 5.05
CA PHE A 96 -12.58 47.48 6.33
C PHE A 96 -11.85 48.29 7.41
N HIS A 97 -12.59 48.66 8.43
CA HIS A 97 -12.11 49.41 9.58
C HIS A 97 -11.98 48.46 10.77
N LEU A 98 -10.78 48.35 11.32
CA LEU A 98 -10.53 47.79 12.64
C LEU A 98 -9.95 48.90 13.51
N THR A 99 -10.84 49.65 14.16
CA THR A 99 -10.50 50.85 14.92
C THR A 99 -11.39 51.00 16.15
N ARG A 100 -11.11 51.99 17.00
CA ARG A 100 -11.98 52.34 18.13
C ARG A 100 -13.33 52.87 17.63
N PRO A 101 -14.44 52.63 18.35
CA PRO A 101 -15.78 53.07 17.95
C PRO A 101 -15.86 54.56 17.57
N GLU A 102 -15.06 55.40 18.24
CA GLU A 102 -15.03 56.86 18.03
C GLU A 102 -14.48 57.29 16.66
N ASN A 103 -13.66 56.45 16.03
CA ASN A 103 -12.98 56.75 14.76
C ASN A 103 -13.76 56.20 13.53
N ILE A 104 -14.91 55.59 13.75
CA ILE A 104 -15.69 54.97 12.67
C ILE A 104 -16.50 56.02 11.93
N PRO A 105 -16.44 56.06 10.58
CA PRO A 105 -17.30 56.94 9.79
C PRO A 105 -18.78 56.68 10.08
N ARG A 106 -19.59 57.74 10.17
CA ARG A 106 -21.03 57.62 10.44
C ARG A 106 -21.79 56.75 9.43
N GLU A 107 -21.26 56.59 8.23
CA GLU A 107 -21.83 55.81 7.12
C GLU A 107 -21.34 54.35 7.09
N ALA A 108 -20.56 53.91 8.07
CA ALA A 108 -20.03 52.54 8.11
C ALA A 108 -21.05 51.55 8.71
N ASN A 109 -21.15 50.37 8.11
CA ASN A 109 -21.88 49.24 8.65
C ASN A 109 -21.00 48.53 9.69
N ILE A 110 -21.42 48.56 10.95
CA ILE A 110 -20.71 47.90 12.06
C ILE A 110 -21.13 46.43 12.12
N PHE A 111 -20.16 45.51 12.12
CA PHE A 111 -20.44 44.07 12.28
C PHE A 111 -20.35 43.64 13.73
N PHE A 112 -19.25 43.99 14.41
CA PHE A 112 -19.06 43.65 15.82
C PHE A 112 -18.20 44.69 16.55
N THR A 113 -18.45 44.82 17.86
CA THR A 113 -17.64 45.62 18.78
C THR A 113 -17.25 44.75 19.96
N ALA A 114 -15.95 44.61 20.23
CA ALA A 114 -15.43 43.94 21.43
C ALA A 114 -14.18 44.65 21.94
N ASN A 115 -14.04 44.79 23.26
CA ASN A 115 -12.83 45.31 23.92
C ASN A 115 -12.30 46.64 23.33
N ASN A 116 -13.19 47.62 23.11
CA ASN A 116 -12.89 48.93 22.49
C ASN A 116 -12.37 48.86 21.04
N LEU A 117 -12.51 47.72 20.37
CA LEU A 117 -12.28 47.56 18.95
C LEU A 117 -13.60 47.28 18.26
N THR A 118 -13.86 48.02 17.19
CA THR A 118 -15.03 47.85 16.36
C THR A 118 -14.57 47.49 14.95
N PHE A 119 -15.15 46.42 14.42
CA PHE A 119 -15.00 46.01 13.03
C PHE A 119 -16.19 46.51 12.22
N ALA A 120 -15.92 47.35 11.22
CA ALA A 120 -16.93 47.96 10.37
C ALA A 120 -16.49 48.00 8.91
N THR A 121 -17.44 48.04 7.98
CA THR A 121 -17.17 48.33 6.56
C THR A 121 -17.78 49.66 6.17
N SER A 122 -17.06 50.47 5.39
CA SER A 122 -17.63 51.66 4.75
C SER A 122 -17.48 51.61 3.23
N TYR A 123 -18.36 52.32 2.53
CA TYR A 123 -18.28 52.56 1.08
C TYR A 123 -17.80 53.99 0.83
N LEU A 124 -16.76 54.16 0.01
CA LEU A 124 -16.22 55.47 -0.41
C LEU A 124 -15.95 56.45 0.75
N SER A 125 -15.44 55.97 1.89
CA SER A 125 -15.10 56.90 2.99
C SER A 125 -13.92 57.80 2.61
N LYS A 126 -13.93 59.05 3.10
CA LYS A 126 -12.83 60.02 2.93
C LYS A 126 -11.55 59.61 3.69
N VAL A 127 -11.57 58.48 4.40
CA VAL A 127 -10.46 58.00 5.21
C VAL A 127 -9.44 57.32 4.29
N GLU A 128 -8.16 57.65 4.45
CA GLU A 128 -7.10 56.99 3.70
C GLU A 128 -7.01 55.51 4.11
N ALA A 129 -7.43 54.63 3.22
CA ALA A 129 -7.23 53.19 3.37
C ALA A 129 -5.76 52.84 3.08
N SER A 130 -5.20 52.02 3.97
CA SER A 130 -3.95 51.31 3.72
C SER A 130 -4.23 50.22 2.70
N GLU A 131 -3.78 50.47 1.46
CA GLU A 131 -3.84 49.51 0.37
C GLU A 131 -2.44 48.95 0.12
N LEU A 132 -2.37 47.71 -0.32
CA LEU A 132 -1.11 47.16 -0.81
C LEU A 132 -0.58 48.04 -1.97
N PRO A 133 0.72 48.36 -1.98
CA PRO A 133 1.37 49.02 -3.11
C PRO A 133 1.01 48.33 -4.42
N LEU A 134 0.80 49.11 -5.49
CA LEU A 134 0.33 48.58 -6.78
C LEU A 134 1.24 47.46 -7.32
N PHE A 135 2.55 47.59 -7.11
CA PHE A 135 3.52 46.55 -7.46
C PHE A 135 3.27 45.23 -6.72
N LEU A 136 2.99 45.28 -5.41
CA LEU A 136 2.68 44.08 -4.62
C LEU A 136 1.36 43.45 -5.08
N ARG A 137 0.32 44.24 -5.38
CA ARG A 137 -0.95 43.70 -5.91
C ARG A 137 -0.75 42.96 -7.24
N ARG A 138 0.11 43.48 -8.12
CA ARG A 138 0.48 42.82 -9.38
C ARG A 138 1.24 41.53 -9.15
N LEU A 139 2.26 41.56 -8.29
CA LEU A 139 3.06 40.38 -7.96
C LEU A 139 2.18 39.28 -7.36
N LEU A 140 1.34 39.61 -6.36
CA LEU A 140 0.45 38.64 -5.72
C LEU A 140 -0.58 38.07 -6.69
N SER A 141 -1.11 38.87 -7.63
CA SER A 141 -2.05 38.38 -8.65
C SER A 141 -1.38 37.40 -9.61
N VAL A 142 -0.13 37.65 -10.03
CA VAL A 142 0.64 36.69 -10.83
C VAL A 142 0.93 35.42 -10.02
N SER A 143 1.30 35.55 -8.74
CA SER A 143 1.52 34.41 -7.85
C SER A 143 0.27 33.55 -7.66
N ILE A 144 -0.93 34.14 -7.59
CA ILE A 144 -2.21 33.42 -7.53
C ILE A 144 -2.37 32.50 -8.74
N PHE A 145 -2.21 33.02 -9.97
CA PHE A 145 -2.36 32.20 -11.17
C PHE A 145 -1.21 31.22 -11.38
N PHE A 146 -0.01 31.56 -10.92
CA PHE A 146 1.11 30.62 -10.92
C PHE A 146 0.80 29.41 -10.03
N LEU A 147 0.34 29.64 -8.78
CA LEU A 147 -0.05 28.56 -7.87
C LEU A 147 -1.24 27.76 -8.40
N LEU A 148 -2.24 28.43 -8.98
CA LEU A 148 -3.39 27.76 -9.58
C LEU A 148 -2.96 26.84 -10.73
N ALA A 149 -2.09 27.31 -11.61
CA ALA A 149 -1.58 26.53 -12.73
C ALA A 149 -0.69 25.37 -12.24
N LEU A 150 0.14 25.61 -11.23
CA LEU A 150 0.98 24.59 -10.60
C LEU A 150 0.18 23.46 -9.95
N VAL A 151 -0.98 23.77 -9.36
CA VAL A 151 -1.88 22.78 -8.74
C VAL A 151 -2.69 22.02 -9.78
N THR A 152 -2.97 22.61 -10.94
CA THR A 152 -3.88 22.02 -11.94
C THR A 152 -3.16 21.30 -13.08
N LEU A 153 -1.91 21.66 -13.36
CA LEU A 153 -1.12 21.10 -14.46
C LEU A 153 0.07 20.32 -13.92
N ASP A 154 0.06 19.02 -14.16
CA ASP A 154 1.20 18.12 -13.94
C ASP A 154 1.97 17.92 -15.26
N ASN A 155 3.24 17.50 -15.17
CA ASN A 155 4.09 17.14 -16.31
C ASN A 155 3.36 16.16 -17.23
N ARG A 156 2.75 15.11 -16.67
CA ARG A 156 2.03 14.12 -17.44
C ARG A 156 0.85 14.72 -18.22
N GLY A 157 0.04 15.53 -17.56
CA GLY A 157 -1.12 16.15 -18.21
C GLY A 157 -0.70 17.14 -19.28
N PHE A 158 0.41 17.85 -19.07
CA PHE A 158 0.99 18.73 -20.07
C PHE A 158 1.54 17.94 -21.26
N ASP A 159 2.31 16.89 -21.02
CA ASP A 159 2.88 16.03 -22.05
C ASP A 159 1.78 15.41 -22.91
N GLU A 160 0.72 14.84 -22.29
CA GLU A 160 -0.45 14.31 -23.00
C GLU A 160 -1.14 15.38 -23.88
N VAL A 161 -1.25 16.64 -23.41
CA VAL A 161 -1.81 17.74 -24.21
C VAL A 161 -0.89 18.18 -25.33
N THR A 162 0.44 18.16 -25.12
CA THR A 162 1.41 18.50 -26.17
C THR A 162 1.59 17.41 -27.22
N GLU A 163 1.36 16.15 -26.84
CA GLU A 163 1.37 14.99 -27.73
C GLU A 163 0.00 14.76 -28.41
N LEU A 164 -1.08 15.37 -27.90
CA LEU A 164 -2.41 15.27 -28.49
C LEU A 164 -2.44 15.63 -30.00
N PRO A 165 -1.80 16.71 -30.48
CA PRO A 165 -1.79 17.02 -31.91
C PRO A 165 -1.06 15.96 -32.73
N GLU A 166 0.02 15.39 -32.19
CA GLU A 166 0.80 14.35 -32.88
C GLU A 166 0.08 13.01 -32.87
N SER A 167 -0.56 12.62 -31.76
CA SER A 167 -1.40 11.41 -31.71
C SER A 167 -2.64 11.53 -32.60
N LEU A 168 -3.26 12.70 -32.67
CA LEU A 168 -4.33 12.99 -33.63
C LEU A 168 -3.82 12.94 -35.08
N ALA A 169 -2.59 13.39 -35.34
CA ALA A 169 -1.97 13.33 -36.66
C ALA A 169 -1.48 11.93 -37.05
N GLN A 170 -0.87 11.16 -36.14
CA GLN A 170 -0.39 9.80 -36.35
C GLN A 170 -1.54 8.80 -36.53
N SER A 171 -2.74 9.08 -35.99
CA SER A 171 -3.95 8.31 -36.31
C SER A 171 -4.45 8.45 -37.76
N SER A 172 -3.70 9.16 -38.62
CA SER A 172 -4.09 9.48 -40.00
C SER A 172 -3.23 8.86 -41.10
N ASP A 173 -2.17 8.10 -40.75
CA ASP A 173 -1.32 7.43 -41.74
C ASP A 173 -1.79 6.00 -42.09
N ASP A 174 -2.59 5.38 -41.22
CA ASP A 174 -3.23 4.10 -41.52
C ASP A 174 -4.50 4.35 -42.35
N PHE A 175 -4.36 4.18 -43.66
CA PHE A 175 -5.51 4.16 -44.57
C PHE A 175 -6.15 2.79 -44.56
N CYS A 176 -7.47 2.74 -44.73
CA CYS A 176 -8.13 1.46 -44.99
C CYS A 176 -7.45 0.79 -46.19
N PRO A 177 -6.97 -0.46 -46.06
CA PRO A 177 -6.26 -1.14 -47.12
C PRO A 177 -7.15 -1.23 -48.36
N GLU A 178 -6.61 -0.83 -49.52
CA GLU A 178 -7.34 -0.70 -50.79
C GLU A 178 -7.89 -2.05 -51.29
N LYS A 179 -7.30 -3.14 -50.79
CA LYS A 179 -7.82 -4.51 -50.82
C LYS A 179 -7.54 -5.13 -49.46
N LEU A 180 -8.55 -5.71 -48.81
CA LEU A 180 -8.26 -6.84 -47.94
C LEU A 180 -7.64 -7.90 -48.85
N GLU A 181 -6.32 -8.07 -48.76
CA GLU A 181 -5.73 -9.34 -49.16
C GLU A 181 -6.41 -10.36 -48.25
N LEU A 182 -7.39 -11.09 -48.81
CA LEU A 182 -7.79 -12.37 -48.29
C LEU A 182 -6.49 -13.17 -48.22
N LEU A 183 -5.87 -13.20 -47.04
CA LEU A 183 -4.83 -14.17 -46.71
C LEU A 183 -5.51 -15.54 -46.76
N GLU A 184 -5.67 -16.07 -47.97
CA GLU A 184 -5.86 -17.48 -48.23
C GLU A 184 -4.52 -18.19 -48.01
N GLU A 185 -4.04 -18.18 -46.77
CA GLU A 185 -3.06 -19.16 -46.31
C GLU A 185 -3.67 -19.91 -45.14
N THR A 186 -4.62 -20.79 -45.46
CA THR A 186 -4.84 -21.95 -44.60
C THR A 186 -3.74 -22.94 -44.94
N GLU A 187 -2.70 -22.99 -44.11
CA GLU A 187 -1.76 -24.11 -44.15
C GLU A 187 -2.58 -25.42 -44.10
N PRO A 188 -2.38 -26.34 -45.04
CA PRO A 188 -3.19 -27.56 -45.11
C PRO A 188 -2.97 -28.36 -43.83
N LYS A 189 -4.07 -28.76 -43.16
CA LYS A 189 -4.03 -29.62 -41.97
C LYS A 189 -3.06 -30.78 -42.21
N GLU A 190 -2.19 -31.05 -41.24
CA GLU A 190 -1.20 -32.12 -41.32
C GLU A 190 -1.87 -33.44 -41.74
N GLY A 191 -1.42 -34.02 -42.87
CA GLY A 191 -2.01 -35.23 -43.47
C GLY A 191 -2.96 -35.00 -44.66
N CYS A 192 -3.47 -33.79 -44.88
CA CYS A 192 -4.41 -33.50 -45.99
C CYS A 192 -3.73 -33.18 -47.33
N ALA A 193 -2.42 -32.93 -47.35
CA ALA A 193 -1.69 -32.52 -48.56
C ALA A 193 -1.78 -33.55 -49.71
N LEU A 194 -1.76 -34.86 -49.39
CA LEU A 194 -1.88 -35.92 -50.39
C LEU A 194 -3.30 -36.00 -50.99
N ILE A 195 -4.32 -35.77 -50.19
CA ILE A 195 -5.73 -35.80 -50.63
C ILE A 195 -6.04 -34.58 -51.49
N LEU A 196 -5.55 -33.40 -51.09
CA LEU A 196 -5.62 -32.18 -51.90
C LEU A 196 -4.95 -32.38 -53.26
N LYS A 197 -3.73 -32.94 -53.29
CA LYS A 197 -3.01 -33.25 -54.53
C LYS A 197 -3.76 -34.29 -55.39
N ALA A 198 -4.33 -35.32 -54.80
CA ALA A 198 -5.08 -36.35 -55.50
C ALA A 198 -6.38 -35.79 -56.10
N PHE A 199 -7.04 -34.85 -55.42
CA PHE A 199 -8.21 -34.15 -55.91
C PHE A 199 -7.87 -33.19 -57.06
N GLU A 200 -6.79 -32.40 -56.94
CA GLU A 200 -6.28 -31.53 -58.04
C GLU A 200 -5.97 -32.32 -59.31
N LEU A 201 -5.40 -33.51 -59.16
CA LEU A 201 -5.06 -34.40 -60.27
C LEU A 201 -6.26 -35.22 -60.80
N GLY A 202 -7.45 -35.05 -60.21
CA GLY A 202 -8.69 -35.73 -60.63
C GLY A 202 -8.80 -37.19 -60.18
N TYR A 203 -7.91 -37.66 -59.30
CA TYR A 203 -7.94 -39.02 -58.76
C TYR A 203 -8.91 -39.18 -57.58
N ALA A 204 -9.28 -38.09 -56.90
CA ALA A 204 -10.30 -38.07 -55.85
C ALA A 204 -11.51 -37.23 -56.27
N LYS A 205 -12.73 -37.65 -55.89
CA LYS A 205 -13.99 -36.97 -56.25
C LYS A 205 -14.43 -35.88 -55.27
N ASN A 206 -13.93 -35.88 -54.04
CA ASN A 206 -14.20 -34.87 -53.02
C ASN A 206 -13.03 -34.81 -52.02
N LEU A 207 -12.93 -33.70 -51.26
CA LEU A 207 -11.87 -33.47 -50.28
C LEU A 207 -12.21 -34.01 -48.88
N GLY A 208 -13.47 -34.33 -48.60
CA GLY A 208 -13.91 -34.87 -47.30
C GLY A 208 -13.62 -33.89 -46.15
N GLU A 209 -13.09 -34.40 -45.03
CA GLU A 209 -12.69 -33.61 -43.86
C GLU A 209 -11.53 -32.63 -44.13
N CYS A 210 -10.86 -32.78 -45.28
CA CYS A 210 -9.79 -31.90 -45.75
C CYS A 210 -10.29 -30.75 -46.62
N GLU A 211 -11.60 -30.60 -46.84
CA GLU A 211 -12.15 -29.44 -47.52
C GLU A 211 -11.90 -28.20 -46.65
N PRO A 212 -11.24 -27.13 -47.16
CA PRO A 212 -11.01 -25.93 -46.39
C PRO A 212 -12.37 -25.36 -45.97
N ASN A 213 -12.53 -25.08 -44.68
CA ASN A 213 -13.73 -24.45 -44.16
C ASN A 213 -13.95 -23.16 -44.95
N LYS A 214 -15.02 -23.09 -45.73
CA LYS A 214 -15.42 -21.86 -46.41
C LYS A 214 -15.59 -20.80 -45.34
N VAL A 215 -14.69 -19.83 -45.31
CA VAL A 215 -14.81 -18.67 -44.43
C VAL A 215 -16.07 -17.93 -44.88
N GLU A 216 -17.13 -17.99 -44.09
CA GLU A 216 -18.33 -17.17 -44.32
C GLU A 216 -17.89 -15.70 -44.30
N VAL A 217 -17.96 -15.05 -45.45
CA VAL A 217 -17.51 -13.65 -45.69
C VAL A 217 -18.43 -12.63 -44.98
N ASP A 218 -19.44 -13.10 -44.24
CA ASP A 218 -20.56 -12.27 -43.78
C ASP A 218 -20.30 -11.34 -42.59
N LYS A 219 -19.04 -11.17 -42.15
CA LYS A 219 -18.66 -10.11 -41.20
C LYS A 219 -17.28 -9.54 -41.51
N LEU A 220 -17.06 -9.02 -42.72
CA LEU A 220 -15.99 -8.06 -42.92
C LEU A 220 -16.32 -6.81 -42.10
N GLU A 221 -15.69 -6.67 -40.93
CA GLU A 221 -15.78 -5.46 -40.13
C GLU A 221 -15.45 -4.25 -41.03
N VAL A 222 -16.40 -3.33 -41.16
CA VAL A 222 -16.23 -2.15 -42.00
C VAL A 222 -15.08 -1.34 -41.42
N CYS A 223 -13.96 -1.28 -42.14
CA CYS A 223 -12.79 -0.51 -41.74
C CYS A 223 -13.18 0.93 -41.36
N THR A 224 -12.88 1.33 -40.13
CA THR A 224 -13.26 2.64 -39.58
C THR A 224 -12.20 3.72 -39.81
N ASP A 225 -11.09 3.35 -40.43
CA ASP A 225 -9.98 4.25 -40.71
C ASP A 225 -10.27 5.15 -41.91
N ARG A 226 -9.37 6.10 -42.15
CA ARG A 226 -9.53 7.08 -43.23
C ARG A 226 -9.31 6.40 -44.57
N ARG A 227 -10.10 6.71 -45.59
CA ARG A 227 -9.80 6.27 -46.97
C ARG A 227 -8.83 7.23 -47.65
N ILE A 228 -8.00 6.74 -48.58
CA ILE A 228 -7.00 7.55 -49.29
C ILE A 228 -7.64 8.77 -49.98
N ASP A 229 -8.86 8.60 -50.50
CA ASP A 229 -9.65 9.61 -51.18
C ASP A 229 -10.51 10.48 -50.24
N GLU A 230 -10.55 10.20 -48.93
CA GLU A 230 -11.39 10.92 -47.97
C GLU A 230 -10.73 12.23 -47.49
N PRO A 231 -11.38 13.41 -47.65
CA PRO A 231 -10.88 14.67 -47.09
C PRO A 231 -10.83 14.64 -45.56
N TYR A 232 -9.80 15.25 -44.97
CA TYR A 232 -9.56 15.20 -43.51
C TYR A 232 -10.77 15.68 -42.68
N PHE A 233 -11.45 16.74 -43.13
CA PHE A 233 -12.62 17.28 -42.44
C PHE A 233 -13.81 16.30 -42.45
N HIS A 234 -13.97 15.52 -43.53
CA HIS A 234 -15.01 14.49 -43.62
C HIS A 234 -14.72 13.33 -42.67
N TYR A 235 -13.47 12.85 -42.63
CA TYR A 235 -13.04 11.82 -41.69
C TYR A 235 -13.24 12.25 -40.23
N PHE A 236 -12.82 13.47 -39.89
CA PHE A 236 -13.01 14.04 -38.55
C PHE A 236 -14.49 14.15 -38.19
N SER A 237 -15.33 14.65 -39.10
CA SER A 237 -16.78 14.70 -38.91
C SER A 237 -17.36 13.30 -38.70
N ARG A 238 -16.93 12.29 -39.46
CA ARG A 238 -17.36 10.89 -39.35
C ARG A 238 -17.00 10.29 -37.99
N LYS A 239 -15.78 10.51 -37.49
CA LYS A 239 -15.37 10.08 -36.15
C LYS A 239 -16.17 10.78 -35.06
N ILE A 240 -16.49 12.07 -35.22
CA ILE A 240 -17.39 12.78 -34.29
C ILE A 240 -18.81 12.20 -34.34
N THR A 241 -19.40 11.98 -35.51
CA THR A 241 -20.73 11.37 -35.60
C THR A 241 -20.74 9.95 -35.06
N ASN A 242 -19.74 9.12 -35.35
CA ASN A 242 -19.63 7.79 -34.76
C ASN A 242 -19.49 7.86 -33.24
N PHE A 243 -18.71 8.80 -32.71
CA PHE A 243 -18.61 9.05 -31.27
C PHE A 243 -19.97 9.48 -30.69
N VAL A 244 -20.70 10.36 -31.38
CA VAL A 244 -22.04 10.80 -30.96
C VAL A 244 -23.05 9.67 -31.04
N GLU A 245 -23.04 8.85 -32.09
CA GLU A 245 -23.92 7.69 -32.26
C GLU A 245 -23.61 6.59 -31.26
N MET A 246 -22.34 6.27 -31.02
CA MET A 246 -21.92 5.39 -29.95
C MET A 246 -22.34 5.95 -28.59
N SER A 247 -22.16 7.25 -28.36
CA SER A 247 -22.62 7.90 -27.13
C SER A 247 -24.14 7.81 -26.99
N VAL A 248 -24.91 8.07 -28.05
CA VAL A 248 -26.37 8.01 -28.05
C VAL A 248 -26.86 6.57 -27.85
N ALA A 249 -26.27 5.58 -28.52
CA ALA A 249 -26.57 4.16 -28.32
C ALA A 249 -26.25 3.74 -26.88
N PHE A 250 -25.08 4.15 -26.38
CA PHE A 250 -24.67 3.97 -24.99
C PHE A 250 -25.63 4.65 -24.00
N PHE A 251 -26.18 5.82 -24.33
CA PHE A 251 -27.13 6.59 -23.51
C PHE A 251 -28.61 6.21 -23.72
N SER A 252 -28.97 5.37 -24.69
CA SER A 252 -30.36 4.99 -25.00
C SER A 252 -30.65 3.49 -24.84
N GLY A 253 -29.63 2.65 -24.76
CA GLY A 253 -29.75 1.19 -24.70
C GLY A 253 -29.97 0.59 -23.32
N ASN A 254 -30.09 -0.74 -23.29
CA ASN A 254 -30.07 -1.55 -22.06
C ASN A 254 -28.79 -1.34 -21.23
N ASP A 255 -27.71 -0.86 -21.86
CA ASP A 255 -26.46 -0.49 -21.19
C ASP A 255 -26.67 0.61 -20.15
N VAL A 256 -27.48 1.65 -20.41
CA VAL A 256 -27.81 2.64 -19.37
C VAL A 256 -28.56 2.02 -18.21
N LYS A 257 -29.48 1.08 -18.49
CA LYS A 257 -30.21 0.39 -17.42
C LYS A 257 -29.26 -0.45 -16.58
N ASN A 258 -28.30 -1.14 -17.20
CA ASN A 258 -27.30 -1.94 -16.50
C ASN A 258 -26.30 -1.06 -15.75
N ILE A 259 -25.83 0.05 -16.33
CA ILE A 259 -24.99 1.05 -15.67
C ILE A 259 -25.73 1.67 -14.48
N ARG A 260 -27.01 2.01 -14.65
CA ARG A 260 -27.84 2.54 -13.56
C ARG A 260 -28.02 1.50 -12.46
N LYS A 261 -28.34 0.24 -12.79
CA LYS A 261 -28.43 -0.85 -11.80
C LYS A 261 -27.10 -1.07 -11.07
N LYS A 262 -25.96 -1.06 -11.80
CA LYS A 262 -24.62 -1.14 -11.21
C LYS A 262 -24.36 0.04 -10.27
N PHE A 263 -24.67 1.25 -10.71
CA PHE A 263 -24.53 2.46 -9.91
C PHE A 263 -25.41 2.42 -8.67
N ASP A 264 -26.69 2.07 -8.79
CA ASP A 264 -27.62 1.94 -7.67
C ASP A 264 -27.13 0.86 -6.68
N THR A 265 -26.64 -0.28 -7.19
CA THR A 265 -26.05 -1.35 -6.36
C THR A 265 -24.78 -0.89 -5.64
N GLN A 266 -23.91 -0.13 -6.31
CA GLN A 266 -22.71 0.45 -5.70
C GLN A 266 -23.07 1.54 -4.68
N LEU A 267 -24.09 2.35 -4.95
CA LEU A 267 -24.57 3.40 -4.07
C LEU A 267 -25.18 2.82 -2.79
N GLU A 268 -25.91 1.70 -2.89
CA GLU A 268 -26.37 0.93 -1.73
C GLU A 268 -25.21 0.40 -0.87
N GLN A 269 -24.03 0.19 -1.46
CA GLN A 269 -22.80 -0.25 -0.79
C GLN A 269 -21.77 0.87 -0.60
N LEU A 270 -22.19 2.15 -0.67
CA LEU A 270 -21.27 3.29 -0.60
C LEU A 270 -20.51 3.34 0.73
N GLU A 271 -21.18 3.06 1.85
CA GLU A 271 -20.53 3.12 3.17
C GLU A 271 -19.46 2.02 3.33
N PRO A 272 -19.72 0.74 3.01
CA PRO A 272 -18.65 -0.28 2.95
C PRO A 272 -17.47 0.07 2.04
N LEU A 273 -17.75 0.66 0.87
CA LEU A 273 -16.69 1.08 -0.07
C LEU A 273 -15.85 2.21 0.48
N LYS A 274 -16.49 3.22 1.08
CA LYS A 274 -15.83 4.32 1.78
C LYS A 274 -14.98 3.80 2.94
N ASP A 275 -15.54 2.95 3.79
CA ASP A 275 -14.81 2.38 4.94
C ASP A 275 -13.60 1.57 4.47
N TYR A 276 -13.76 0.75 3.43
CA TYR A 276 -12.65 0.02 2.83
C TYR A 276 -11.55 0.95 2.27
N GLN A 277 -11.91 2.05 1.61
CA GLN A 277 -10.93 3.06 1.17
C GLN A 277 -10.23 3.72 2.35
N VAL A 278 -10.97 4.10 3.40
CA VAL A 278 -10.39 4.65 4.64
C VAL A 278 -9.41 3.65 5.27
N TYR A 279 -9.73 2.35 5.28
CA TYR A 279 -8.83 1.30 5.76
C TYR A 279 -7.59 1.14 4.87
N ALA A 280 -7.74 1.22 3.55
CA ALA A 280 -6.63 1.18 2.61
C ALA A 280 -5.68 2.38 2.80
N ILE A 281 -6.22 3.59 2.97
CA ILE A 281 -5.46 4.84 3.14
C ILE A 281 -4.81 4.92 4.52
N SER A 282 -5.50 4.49 5.58
CA SER A 282 -4.97 4.53 6.96
C SER A 282 -3.85 3.51 7.21
N ALA A 283 -3.50 2.68 6.22
CA ALA A 283 -2.55 1.59 6.35
C ALA A 283 -2.85 0.72 7.59
N ALA A 284 -4.14 0.46 7.80
CA ALA A 284 -4.64 -0.45 8.81
C ALA A 284 -3.94 -1.82 8.68
N PRO A 285 -3.63 -2.49 9.81
CA PRO A 285 -3.12 -3.87 9.77
C PRO A 285 -4.08 -4.78 8.99
N ARG A 286 -3.54 -5.78 8.28
CA ARG A 286 -4.34 -6.81 7.59
C ARG A 286 -4.53 -8.04 8.48
N ALA A 287 -3.58 -8.28 9.37
CA ALA A 287 -3.62 -9.30 10.39
C ALA A 287 -3.23 -8.70 11.75
N SER A 288 -3.58 -9.39 12.84
CA SER A 288 -3.33 -8.94 14.22
C SER A 288 -3.06 -10.15 15.11
N HIS A 289 -1.77 -10.40 15.35
CA HIS A 289 -1.27 -11.55 16.09
C HIS A 289 -0.67 -11.09 17.42
N HIS A 290 -1.19 -11.61 18.52
CA HIS A 290 -0.78 -11.21 19.85
C HIS A 290 -0.20 -12.37 20.64
N ILE A 291 0.97 -12.13 21.23
CA ILE A 291 1.64 -13.10 22.09
C ILE A 291 1.84 -12.50 23.47
N TRP A 292 1.27 -13.11 24.49
CA TRP A 292 1.50 -12.74 25.89
C TRP A 292 2.56 -13.62 26.50
N THR A 293 3.54 -13.02 27.17
CA THR A 293 4.60 -13.73 27.86
C THR A 293 4.88 -13.13 29.23
N ASN A 294 5.11 -14.00 30.23
CA ASN A 294 5.52 -13.57 31.57
C ASN A 294 7.02 -13.22 31.65
N LEU A 295 7.75 -13.37 30.56
CA LEU A 295 9.13 -12.91 30.47
C LEU A 295 9.21 -11.38 30.62
N PRO A 296 10.27 -10.86 31.26
CA PRO A 296 10.43 -9.42 31.41
C PRO A 296 10.64 -8.72 30.06
N TYR A 297 10.47 -7.41 30.01
CA TYR A 297 10.78 -6.66 28.79
C TYR A 297 12.29 -6.79 28.42
N PRO A 298 12.68 -7.01 27.14
CA PRO A 298 14.06 -7.27 26.75
C PRO A 298 15.03 -6.09 26.93
N GLU A 299 14.56 -4.85 26.82
CA GLU A 299 15.36 -3.62 26.94
C GLU A 299 15.06 -2.85 28.26
N PRO A 300 15.94 -1.95 28.74
CA PRO A 300 15.63 -1.10 29.88
C PRO A 300 14.50 -0.09 29.60
N ASP A 301 13.52 -0.04 30.51
CA ASP A 301 12.17 0.53 30.36
C ASP A 301 12.08 2.04 29.94
N LEU A 302 13.09 2.86 30.22
CA LEU A 302 13.01 4.32 30.01
C LEU A 302 13.21 4.77 28.55
N TYR A 303 14.18 4.21 27.84
CA TYR A 303 14.45 4.57 26.44
C TYR A 303 13.38 4.00 25.51
N HIS A 304 12.86 2.82 25.87
CA HIS A 304 11.85 2.11 25.12
C HIS A 304 10.49 2.80 25.09
N LYS A 305 9.98 3.24 26.26
CA LYS A 305 8.72 4.00 26.33
C LYS A 305 8.77 5.27 25.47
N PHE A 306 9.93 5.91 25.37
CA PHE A 306 10.11 7.05 24.47
C PHE A 306 10.18 6.64 22.99
N ALA A 307 10.83 5.53 22.67
CA ALA A 307 10.97 5.03 21.31
C ALA A 307 9.64 4.56 20.70
N GLU A 308 8.80 3.84 21.46
CA GLU A 308 7.48 3.40 20.98
C GLU A 308 6.54 4.56 20.67
N ILE A 309 6.58 5.62 21.48
CA ILE A 309 5.71 6.79 21.29
C ILE A 309 6.13 7.59 20.05
N LEU A 310 7.44 7.69 19.78
CA LEU A 310 7.96 8.58 18.74
C LEU A 310 8.18 7.91 17.39
N LEU A 311 8.40 6.58 17.34
CA LEU A 311 8.85 5.88 16.13
C LEU A 311 8.13 4.52 15.95
N PRO A 312 6.84 4.51 15.54
CA PRO A 312 6.06 3.27 15.36
C PRO A 312 6.59 2.33 14.26
N SER A 313 7.51 2.79 13.40
CA SER A 313 8.16 1.98 12.35
C SER A 313 9.49 1.36 12.76
N ARG A 314 9.98 1.59 13.98
CA ARG A 314 11.33 1.18 14.42
C ARG A 314 11.54 -0.34 14.42
N CYS A 315 10.48 -1.12 14.60
CA CYS A 315 10.56 -2.59 14.60
C CYS A 315 11.16 -3.15 13.30
N ILE A 316 10.77 -2.61 12.13
CA ILE A 316 11.32 -3.09 10.85
C ILE A 316 12.81 -2.75 10.79
N GLU A 317 13.18 -1.50 11.05
CA GLU A 317 14.57 -1.06 11.04
C GLU A 317 15.44 -1.82 12.06
N GLN A 318 14.89 -2.11 13.23
CA GLN A 318 15.54 -2.91 14.27
C GLN A 318 15.82 -4.32 13.75
N PHE A 319 14.82 -5.02 13.21
CA PHE A 319 14.97 -6.39 12.73
C PHE A 319 15.75 -6.49 11.42
N GLN A 320 15.70 -5.47 10.56
CA GLN A 320 16.47 -5.43 9.31
C GLN A 320 17.97 -5.32 9.56
N ASN A 321 18.36 -4.66 10.65
CA ASN A 321 19.75 -4.47 11.04
C ASN A 321 20.25 -5.54 12.02
N GLN A 322 19.44 -6.56 12.36
CA GLN A 322 19.89 -7.61 13.26
C GLN A 322 20.90 -8.55 12.60
N THR A 323 22.01 -8.79 13.31
CA THR A 323 22.98 -9.83 12.97
C THR A 323 22.42 -11.23 13.28
N ASN A 324 22.94 -12.24 12.58
CA ASN A 324 22.55 -13.66 12.79
C ASN A 324 22.93 -14.18 14.19
N THR A 325 23.83 -13.49 14.88
CA THR A 325 24.25 -13.73 16.24
C THR A 325 23.67 -12.68 17.17
N ILE A 326 23.40 -13.07 18.42
CA ILE A 326 23.05 -12.17 19.51
C ILE A 326 24.14 -12.20 20.58
N THR A 327 24.63 -11.03 20.96
CA THR A 327 25.40 -10.83 22.18
C THR A 327 24.42 -10.49 23.28
N VAL A 328 24.14 -11.44 24.17
CA VAL A 328 23.31 -11.19 25.35
C VAL A 328 24.19 -10.41 26.33
N GLU A 329 23.83 -9.15 26.58
CA GLU A 329 24.59 -8.26 27.47
C GLU A 329 24.22 -8.47 28.95
N ASP A 330 23.01 -8.97 29.23
CA ASP A 330 22.48 -9.12 30.58
C ASP A 330 22.67 -10.55 31.14
N ALA A 331 23.21 -10.65 32.36
CA ALA A 331 23.31 -11.90 33.11
C ALA A 331 21.99 -12.31 33.82
N ASP A 332 20.90 -11.59 33.56
CA ASP A 332 19.63 -11.65 34.30
C ASP A 332 18.51 -12.37 33.52
N GLU A 333 17.31 -12.43 34.13
CA GLU A 333 16.07 -12.99 33.56
C GLU A 333 15.69 -12.42 32.18
N ARG A 334 16.21 -11.23 31.81
CA ARG A 334 15.99 -10.58 30.49
C ARG A 334 16.70 -11.29 29.33
N LYS A 335 17.69 -12.14 29.61
CA LYS A 335 18.37 -12.94 28.59
C LYS A 335 17.38 -13.70 27.73
N TYR A 336 16.38 -14.33 28.34
CA TYR A 336 15.37 -15.10 27.62
C TYR A 336 14.50 -14.22 26.73
N SER A 337 14.14 -13.03 27.20
CA SER A 337 13.36 -12.07 26.43
C SER A 337 14.12 -11.57 25.22
N GLN A 338 15.40 -11.23 25.38
CA GLN A 338 16.28 -10.78 24.30
C GLN A 338 16.47 -11.89 23.25
N GLN A 339 16.70 -13.11 23.70
CA GLN A 339 16.83 -14.29 22.84
C GLN A 339 15.53 -14.58 22.08
N MET A 340 14.38 -14.51 22.76
CA MET A 340 13.07 -14.72 22.14
C MET A 340 12.79 -13.64 21.09
N GLN A 341 13.02 -12.36 21.41
CA GLN A 341 12.81 -11.24 20.49
C GLN A 341 13.74 -11.35 19.26
N HIS A 342 14.99 -11.73 19.46
CA HIS A 342 15.96 -11.92 18.38
C HIS A 342 15.58 -13.09 17.48
N ALA A 343 15.30 -14.26 18.05
CA ALA A 343 14.88 -15.43 17.28
C ALA A 343 13.61 -15.14 16.47
N TYR A 344 12.66 -14.43 17.08
CA TYR A 344 11.43 -13.99 16.44
C TYR A 344 11.69 -13.01 15.27
N GLY A 345 12.48 -11.97 15.51
CA GLY A 345 12.89 -10.98 14.50
C GLY A 345 13.58 -11.61 13.29
N GLN A 346 14.50 -12.53 13.56
CA GLN A 346 15.22 -13.29 12.54
C GLN A 346 14.28 -14.19 11.71
N LEU A 347 13.39 -14.93 12.37
CA LEU A 347 12.49 -15.86 11.69
C LEU A 347 11.52 -15.15 10.75
N LEU A 348 11.08 -13.92 11.04
CA LEU A 348 10.01 -13.27 10.27
C LEU A 348 10.40 -12.01 9.50
N PHE A 349 11.28 -11.18 10.06
CA PHE A 349 11.49 -9.81 9.58
C PHE A 349 12.90 -9.53 9.06
N ASN A 350 13.88 -10.42 9.24
CA ASN A 350 15.22 -10.18 8.72
C ASN A 350 15.28 -10.35 7.18
N PRO A 351 15.55 -9.27 6.40
CA PRO A 351 15.60 -9.30 4.94
C PRO A 351 16.91 -9.91 4.41
N ASN A 352 17.97 -9.95 5.23
CA ASN A 352 19.28 -10.49 4.83
C ASN A 352 19.22 -12.00 4.55
N VAL A 353 18.21 -12.66 5.09
CA VAL A 353 17.92 -14.07 4.85
C VAL A 353 17.08 -14.24 3.59
N ASN A 354 15.91 -13.59 3.51
CA ASN A 354 15.00 -13.55 2.36
C ASN A 354 13.91 -12.47 2.57
N ILE A 355 12.95 -12.34 1.65
CA ILE A 355 11.76 -11.47 1.77
C ILE A 355 11.10 -11.67 3.15
N THR A 356 10.70 -10.56 3.77
CA THR A 356 10.01 -10.54 5.05
C THR A 356 8.66 -11.23 4.93
N ALA A 357 8.39 -12.17 5.84
CA ALA A 357 7.11 -12.89 5.85
C ALA A 357 5.95 -12.02 6.37
N GLY A 358 6.25 -10.85 6.96
CA GLY A 358 5.22 -9.91 7.37
C GLY A 358 5.63 -8.51 7.77
N PHE A 359 4.66 -7.79 8.35
CA PHE A 359 4.80 -6.40 8.78
C PHE A 359 4.74 -6.26 10.31
N CYS A 360 5.58 -5.38 10.86
CA CYS A 360 5.66 -5.16 12.32
C CYS A 360 4.36 -4.70 12.97
N LYS A 361 3.44 -4.08 12.22
CA LYS A 361 2.13 -3.65 12.76
C LYS A 361 1.16 -4.81 12.96
N GLU A 362 1.43 -5.96 12.36
CA GLU A 362 0.51 -7.10 12.34
C GLU A 362 0.80 -8.06 13.51
N TYR A 363 1.84 -7.78 14.30
CA TYR A 363 2.25 -8.63 15.40
C TYR A 363 2.74 -7.86 16.62
N THR A 364 2.29 -8.25 17.82
CA THR A 364 2.67 -7.63 19.09
C THR A 364 3.00 -8.68 20.16
N ILE A 365 4.16 -8.53 20.82
CA ILE A 365 4.51 -9.30 22.04
C ILE A 365 4.22 -8.43 23.27
N HIS A 366 3.35 -8.94 24.12
CA HIS A 366 3.00 -8.36 25.41
C HIS A 366 3.88 -8.99 26.49
N TRP A 367 4.94 -8.29 26.86
CA TRP A 367 5.89 -8.69 27.90
C TRP A 367 5.37 -8.40 29.30
N ASN A 368 5.93 -9.08 30.32
CA ASN A 368 5.49 -8.98 31.72
C ASN A 368 4.01 -9.29 31.92
N ALA A 369 3.40 -10.10 31.04
CA ALA A 369 2.02 -10.52 31.19
C ALA A 369 1.88 -11.41 32.42
N ALA A 370 0.72 -11.35 33.09
CA ALA A 370 0.42 -12.25 34.20
C ALA A 370 0.41 -13.71 33.72
N GLU A 371 0.81 -14.66 34.57
CA GLU A 371 0.84 -16.09 34.20
C GLU A 371 -0.54 -16.65 33.80
N ASP A 372 -1.61 -16.02 34.29
CA ASP A 372 -3.01 -16.33 34.01
C ASP A 372 -3.62 -15.44 32.91
N ALA A 373 -2.82 -14.65 32.17
CA ALA A 373 -3.31 -13.75 31.12
C ALA A 373 -4.25 -14.43 30.11
N CYS A 374 -3.89 -15.63 29.61
CA CYS A 374 -4.77 -16.38 28.71
C CYS A 374 -6.02 -16.96 29.40
N ASP A 375 -5.96 -17.20 30.72
CA ASP A 375 -7.13 -17.61 31.48
C ASP A 375 -8.10 -16.44 31.65
N GLN A 376 -7.58 -15.23 31.85
CA GLN A 376 -8.34 -13.99 31.88
C GLN A 376 -8.94 -13.65 30.51
N LEU A 377 -8.14 -13.75 29.43
CA LEU A 377 -8.58 -13.58 28.04
C LEU A 377 -9.74 -14.54 27.72
N ALA A 378 -9.64 -15.81 28.15
CA ALA A 378 -10.69 -16.78 27.90
C ALA A 378 -11.97 -16.54 28.72
N THR A 379 -11.85 -15.95 29.90
CA THR A 379 -13.00 -15.70 30.77
C THR A 379 -13.76 -14.43 30.36
N ASN A 380 -13.06 -13.35 30.04
CA ASN A 380 -13.66 -12.07 29.64
C ASN A 380 -12.82 -11.40 28.52
N PRO A 381 -12.95 -11.86 27.26
CA PRO A 381 -12.03 -11.44 26.20
C PRO A 381 -12.09 -9.95 25.89
N ILE A 382 -13.29 -9.38 25.79
CA ILE A 382 -13.46 -7.97 25.43
C ILE A 382 -12.86 -7.08 26.53
N THR A 383 -13.11 -7.40 27.80
CA THR A 383 -12.57 -6.64 28.93
C THR A 383 -11.06 -6.76 28.99
N PHE A 384 -10.51 -7.97 28.87
CA PHE A 384 -9.07 -8.20 28.87
C PHE A 384 -8.38 -7.45 27.72
N LEU A 385 -8.85 -7.63 26.48
CA LEU A 385 -8.28 -6.96 25.30
C LEU A 385 -8.42 -5.43 25.36
N THR A 386 -9.46 -4.91 26.03
CA THR A 386 -9.61 -3.46 26.22
C THR A 386 -8.62 -2.94 27.26
N THR A 387 -8.41 -3.67 28.36
CA THR A 387 -7.41 -3.35 29.39
C THR A 387 -6.00 -3.35 28.80
N GLU A 388 -5.67 -4.35 27.98
CA GLU A 388 -4.40 -4.45 27.25
C GLU A 388 -4.31 -3.48 26.05
N LYS A 389 -5.36 -2.69 25.77
CA LYS A 389 -5.46 -1.73 24.64
C LYS A 389 -5.34 -2.36 23.24
N VAL A 390 -5.60 -3.66 23.13
CA VAL A 390 -5.52 -4.45 21.90
C VAL A 390 -6.86 -4.51 21.15
N TYR A 391 -7.98 -4.39 21.87
CA TYR A 391 -9.32 -4.63 21.30
C TYR A 391 -9.64 -3.80 20.06
N GLN A 392 -9.18 -2.55 20.01
CA GLN A 392 -9.43 -1.67 18.87
C GLN A 392 -8.77 -2.17 17.58
N GLU A 393 -7.55 -2.69 17.67
CA GLU A 393 -6.79 -3.23 16.54
C GLU A 393 -7.45 -4.51 16.02
N VAL A 394 -7.73 -5.47 16.91
CA VAL A 394 -8.39 -6.74 16.59
C VAL A 394 -9.76 -6.49 15.94
N ASN A 395 -10.57 -5.59 16.52
CA ASN A 395 -11.87 -5.20 15.96
C ASN A 395 -11.72 -4.57 14.57
N LEU A 396 -10.68 -3.77 14.35
CA LEU A 396 -10.42 -3.13 13.08
C LEU A 396 -10.04 -4.15 12.00
N VAL A 397 -9.21 -5.15 12.32
CA VAL A 397 -8.87 -6.25 11.41
C VAL A 397 -10.09 -7.10 11.07
N MET A 398 -10.91 -7.48 12.06
CA MET A 398 -12.14 -8.24 11.82
C MET A 398 -13.16 -7.48 10.97
N LYS A 399 -13.35 -6.17 11.23
CA LYS A 399 -14.22 -5.33 10.41
C LYS A 399 -13.75 -5.22 8.97
N ARG A 400 -12.44 -5.04 8.77
CA ARG A 400 -11.84 -5.01 7.44
C ARG A 400 -12.09 -6.31 6.69
N HIS A 401 -11.95 -7.44 7.37
CA HIS A 401 -12.24 -8.76 6.79
C HIS A 401 -13.71 -8.88 6.37
N ASP A 402 -14.65 -8.48 7.23
CA ASP A 402 -16.08 -8.48 6.90
C ASP A 402 -16.38 -7.56 5.71
N LEU A 403 -15.77 -6.37 5.65
CA LEU A 403 -15.87 -5.45 4.51
C LEU A 403 -15.30 -6.06 3.23
N ALA A 404 -14.18 -6.77 3.32
CA ALA A 404 -13.62 -7.46 2.17
C ALA A 404 -14.59 -8.56 1.65
N LYS A 405 -15.27 -9.31 2.54
CA LYS A 405 -16.34 -10.23 2.13
C LYS A 405 -17.47 -9.52 1.40
N ILE A 406 -17.91 -8.37 1.93
CA ILE A 406 -18.98 -7.55 1.31
C ILE A 406 -18.56 -7.06 -0.07
N ILE A 407 -17.31 -6.60 -0.23
CA ILE A 407 -16.80 -6.10 -1.51
C ILE A 407 -16.63 -7.22 -2.53
N LEU A 408 -16.16 -8.40 -2.12
CA LEU A 408 -16.11 -9.56 -3.03
C LEU A 408 -17.52 -9.96 -3.48
N ALA A 409 -18.49 -10.01 -2.56
CA ALA A 409 -19.87 -10.29 -2.91
C ALA A 409 -20.49 -9.20 -3.82
N LEU A 410 -20.09 -7.93 -3.64
CA LEU A 410 -20.48 -6.84 -4.52
C LEU A 410 -19.85 -7.01 -5.92
N ASP A 411 -18.56 -7.34 -6.01
CA ASP A 411 -17.87 -7.59 -7.27
C ASP A 411 -18.55 -8.72 -8.06
N ASP A 412 -18.91 -9.80 -7.37
CA ASP A 412 -19.64 -10.92 -7.99
C ASP A 412 -21.03 -10.51 -8.49
N LYS A 413 -21.80 -9.73 -7.71
CA LYS A 413 -23.06 -9.14 -8.18
C LYS A 413 -22.87 -8.19 -9.36
N LEU A 414 -21.79 -7.42 -9.41
CA LEU A 414 -21.51 -6.51 -10.52
C LEU A 414 -21.17 -7.25 -11.81
N LYS A 415 -20.53 -8.43 -11.72
CA LYS A 415 -20.27 -9.30 -12.87
C LYS A 415 -21.54 -9.90 -13.46
N GLU A 416 -22.56 -10.17 -12.64
CA GLU A 416 -23.89 -10.62 -13.14
C GLU A 416 -24.50 -9.58 -14.09
N PHE A 417 -24.22 -8.28 -13.91
CA PHE A 417 -24.66 -7.22 -14.83
C PHE A 417 -23.76 -7.04 -16.06
N GLU A 418 -22.60 -7.68 -16.12
CA GLU A 418 -21.68 -7.65 -17.26
C GLU A 418 -21.93 -8.75 -18.26
N THR A 419 -22.61 -9.82 -17.85
CA THR A 419 -22.93 -10.92 -18.74
C THR A 419 -24.05 -10.42 -19.66
N PRO A 420 -23.80 -10.19 -20.97
CA PRO A 420 -24.86 -9.76 -21.85
C PRO A 420 -25.92 -10.87 -21.86
N GLU A 421 -27.18 -10.51 -21.64
CA GLU A 421 -28.35 -11.42 -21.67
C GLU A 421 -28.59 -12.07 -23.05
N SER A 422 -27.56 -12.23 -23.90
CA SER A 422 -27.64 -12.74 -25.26
C SER A 422 -27.98 -14.23 -25.36
N GLU A 423 -28.29 -14.91 -24.25
CA GLU A 423 -28.68 -16.32 -24.25
C GLU A 423 -30.19 -16.56 -24.13
N LEU A 424 -31.04 -15.54 -23.93
CA LEU A 424 -32.46 -15.81 -23.62
C LEU A 424 -33.49 -15.61 -24.74
N ASP A 425 -33.09 -15.40 -26.00
CA ASP A 425 -34.09 -15.31 -27.08
C ASP A 425 -33.69 -15.96 -28.42
N THR A 426 -32.98 -17.09 -28.37
CA THR A 426 -32.89 -18.02 -29.52
C THR A 426 -33.95 -19.12 -29.39
N THR A 427 -35.23 -18.73 -29.40
CA THR A 427 -36.36 -19.67 -29.56
C THR A 427 -36.79 -19.87 -31.02
N ASN A 428 -35.97 -19.52 -32.01
CA ASN A 428 -36.27 -19.87 -33.40
C ASN A 428 -35.04 -20.41 -34.16
N GLU A 429 -35.29 -21.58 -34.74
CA GLU A 429 -34.56 -22.32 -35.78
C GLU A 429 -33.32 -23.11 -35.32
N GLY A 430 -33.46 -24.43 -35.47
CA GLY A 430 -32.49 -25.42 -35.04
C GLY A 430 -31.26 -25.40 -35.92
N ILE A 431 -30.14 -24.98 -35.34
CA ILE A 431 -28.81 -25.20 -35.87
C ILE A 431 -27.98 -25.83 -34.75
N ASP A 432 -27.28 -26.90 -35.11
CA ASP A 432 -26.58 -27.86 -34.25
C ASP A 432 -25.63 -27.17 -33.25
N SER A 433 -26.04 -27.12 -31.98
CA SER A 433 -25.32 -26.48 -30.86
C SER A 433 -24.02 -27.18 -30.45
N LYS A 434 -23.62 -28.25 -31.16
CA LYS A 434 -22.37 -28.98 -30.92
C LYS A 434 -21.12 -28.27 -31.47
N LEU A 435 -21.23 -27.45 -32.51
CA LEU A 435 -20.07 -26.83 -33.15
C LEU A 435 -19.56 -25.56 -32.44
N LEU A 436 -20.43 -24.84 -31.73
CA LEU A 436 -20.03 -23.61 -31.01
C LEU A 436 -19.25 -23.87 -29.70
N ASN A 437 -19.39 -25.05 -29.09
CA ASN A 437 -18.70 -25.38 -27.85
C ASN A 437 -17.26 -25.91 -28.04
N GLU A 438 -16.87 -26.31 -29.26
CA GLU A 438 -15.50 -26.75 -29.54
C GLU A 438 -14.55 -25.61 -29.92
N GLN A 439 -15.04 -24.50 -30.49
CA GLN A 439 -14.18 -23.35 -30.84
C GLN A 439 -13.71 -22.54 -29.62
N LYS A 440 -14.48 -22.49 -28.52
CA LYS A 440 -14.04 -21.84 -27.27
C LYS A 440 -12.91 -22.57 -26.53
N LYS A 441 -12.55 -23.79 -26.94
CA LYS A 441 -11.56 -24.62 -26.22
C LYS A 441 -10.12 -24.49 -26.72
N ASN A 442 -9.87 -23.83 -27.87
CA ASN A 442 -8.56 -23.85 -28.52
C ASN A 442 -7.83 -22.49 -28.60
N GLU A 443 -8.39 -21.38 -28.12
CA GLU A 443 -7.62 -20.14 -27.95
C GLU A 443 -6.84 -20.15 -26.64
N LYS A 444 -5.64 -20.75 -26.67
CA LYS A 444 -4.58 -20.45 -25.71
C LYS A 444 -3.97 -19.09 -26.04
N GLY A 445 -4.71 -18.03 -25.76
CA GLY A 445 -4.17 -16.68 -25.74
C GLY A 445 -3.05 -16.54 -24.70
N PRO A 446 -2.11 -15.59 -24.88
CA PRO A 446 -1.04 -15.34 -23.92
C PRO A 446 -1.66 -15.15 -22.54
N ILE A 447 -1.12 -15.85 -21.54
CA ILE A 447 -1.53 -15.78 -20.14
C ILE A 447 -1.50 -14.29 -19.74
N THR A 448 -2.64 -13.63 -19.79
CA THR A 448 -2.77 -12.23 -19.41
C THR A 448 -2.38 -12.14 -17.95
N LYS A 449 -1.43 -11.26 -17.62
CA LYS A 449 -0.95 -10.99 -16.25
C LYS A 449 -2.09 -10.72 -15.25
N SER A 450 -3.30 -10.38 -15.73
CA SER A 450 -4.52 -10.28 -14.94
C SER A 450 -5.00 -11.59 -14.30
N LYS A 451 -4.66 -12.76 -14.84
CA LYS A 451 -4.97 -14.07 -14.22
C LYS A 451 -4.01 -14.44 -13.09
N ILE A 452 -2.79 -13.90 -13.08
CA ILE A 452 -1.79 -14.15 -12.03
C ILE A 452 -2.07 -13.30 -10.77
N ALA A 453 -2.74 -12.15 -10.90
CA ALA A 453 -3.21 -11.34 -9.77
C ALA A 453 -4.65 -11.68 -9.31
N LYS A 454 -5.40 -12.43 -10.12
CA LYS A 454 -6.75 -12.95 -9.82
C LYS A 454 -6.74 -14.45 -9.47
N SER A 455 -5.62 -15.02 -9.00
CA SER A 455 -5.75 -16.25 -8.21
C SER A 455 -6.66 -15.87 -7.05
N GLU A 456 -7.83 -16.49 -6.98
CA GLU A 456 -8.82 -16.30 -5.93
C GLU A 456 -8.10 -15.98 -4.63
N GLN A 457 -8.14 -14.70 -4.23
CA GLN A 457 -7.67 -14.31 -2.93
C GLN A 457 -8.72 -14.88 -2.00
N GLN A 458 -8.63 -16.20 -1.74
CA GLN A 458 -9.51 -16.89 -0.83
C GLN A 458 -9.43 -16.09 0.45
N LEU A 459 -10.56 -15.47 0.77
CA LEU A 459 -10.61 -14.61 1.92
C LEU A 459 -10.43 -15.54 3.12
N ARG A 460 -9.24 -15.48 3.73
CA ARG A 460 -8.85 -16.31 4.86
C ARG A 460 -9.89 -16.25 5.96
N ASP A 461 -10.00 -17.29 6.75
CA ASP A 461 -10.87 -17.23 7.92
C ASP A 461 -10.33 -16.25 8.97
N LYS A 462 -11.22 -15.75 9.84
CA LYS A 462 -10.86 -14.72 10.83
C LYS A 462 -9.81 -15.24 11.81
N GLU A 463 -9.85 -16.54 12.08
CA GLU A 463 -8.93 -17.28 12.93
C GLU A 463 -7.51 -17.36 12.36
N GLU A 464 -7.33 -17.21 11.05
CA GLU A 464 -6.00 -17.17 10.41
C GLU A 464 -5.37 -15.78 10.49
N ILE A 465 -6.19 -14.72 10.40
CA ILE A 465 -5.71 -13.33 10.41
C ILE A 465 -5.66 -12.70 11.80
N VAL A 466 -6.30 -13.32 12.80
CA VAL A 466 -6.26 -12.90 14.20
C VAL A 466 -5.92 -14.10 15.05
N SER A 467 -4.78 -14.05 15.75
CA SER A 467 -4.35 -15.14 16.63
C SER A 467 -3.93 -14.63 17.99
N PHE A 468 -4.23 -15.41 19.02
CA PHE A 468 -3.84 -15.11 20.40
C PHE A 468 -3.04 -16.28 20.95
N GLN A 469 -1.84 -16.04 21.45
CA GLN A 469 -0.97 -17.08 22.00
C GLN A 469 -0.42 -16.66 23.36
N CYS A 470 -0.25 -17.60 24.28
CA CYS A 470 0.47 -17.34 25.52
C CYS A 470 1.68 -18.25 25.66
N PHE A 471 2.80 -17.64 26.03
CA PHE A 471 4.02 -18.33 26.40
C PHE A 471 4.32 -18.05 27.86
N VAL A 472 4.15 -19.07 28.69
CA VAL A 472 4.36 -18.92 30.13
C VAL A 472 5.62 -19.69 30.51
N ASN A 473 6.67 -18.96 30.87
CA ASN A 473 7.89 -19.54 31.42
C ASN A 473 7.60 -20.11 32.82
N LYS A 474 7.88 -21.40 33.03
CA LYS A 474 7.81 -22.06 34.33
C LYS A 474 9.17 -22.63 34.69
N ALA A 475 9.69 -22.26 35.86
CA ALA A 475 11.04 -22.63 36.29
C ALA A 475 11.33 -24.14 36.32
N ASN A 476 10.33 -25.01 36.57
CA ASN A 476 10.54 -26.46 36.74
C ASN A 476 9.43 -27.32 36.10
N GLY A 477 8.86 -26.87 34.98
CA GLY A 477 7.70 -27.52 34.35
C GLY A 477 8.06 -28.45 33.19
N LYS A 478 7.32 -29.56 33.03
CA LYS A 478 7.24 -30.19 31.71
C LYS A 478 6.55 -29.23 30.75
N SER A 479 7.07 -29.12 29.53
CA SER A 479 6.38 -28.35 28.50
C SER A 479 5.02 -28.98 28.24
N THR A 480 3.98 -28.17 28.40
CA THR A 480 2.58 -28.59 28.24
C THR A 480 1.84 -27.52 27.46
N THR A 481 0.93 -27.94 26.61
CA THR A 481 0.06 -27.04 25.86
C THR A 481 -1.36 -27.19 26.37
N LYS A 482 -1.99 -26.08 26.74
CA LYS A 482 -3.43 -26.00 27.02
C LYS A 482 -4.07 -25.14 25.94
N LYS A 483 -5.20 -25.58 25.41
CA LYS A 483 -5.98 -24.84 24.43
C LYS A 483 -7.26 -24.36 25.09
N LYS A 484 -7.58 -23.07 24.94
CA LYS A 484 -8.86 -22.49 25.38
C LYS A 484 -9.55 -21.88 24.20
N ASN A 485 -10.87 -21.98 24.16
CA ASN A 485 -11.67 -21.34 23.13
C ASN A 485 -12.22 -20.02 23.65
N VAL A 486 -12.19 -19.01 22.80
CA VAL A 486 -12.61 -17.64 23.13
C VAL A 486 -13.51 -17.15 22.03
N VAL A 487 -14.65 -16.55 22.38
CA VAL A 487 -15.58 -16.01 21.38
C VAL A 487 -15.48 -14.50 21.36
N ILE A 488 -15.10 -13.93 20.23
CA ILE A 488 -15.04 -12.49 20.00
C ILE A 488 -15.90 -12.19 18.78
N GLN A 489 -16.91 -11.33 18.94
CA GLN A 489 -17.85 -10.97 17.86
C GLN A 489 -18.47 -12.18 17.14
N GLY A 490 -18.77 -13.25 17.88
CA GLY A 490 -19.36 -14.48 17.34
C GLY A 490 -18.38 -15.40 16.62
N THR A 491 -17.11 -15.03 16.50
CA THR A 491 -16.04 -15.89 15.95
C THR A 491 -15.31 -16.59 17.08
N GLN A 492 -15.03 -17.89 16.93
CA GLN A 492 -14.38 -18.70 17.96
C GLN A 492 -12.88 -18.80 17.66
N PHE A 493 -12.07 -18.23 18.53
CA PHE A 493 -10.62 -18.28 18.47
C PHE A 493 -10.08 -19.36 19.40
N GLU A 494 -9.12 -20.14 18.91
CA GLU A 494 -8.33 -21.03 19.76
C GLU A 494 -7.14 -20.26 20.33
N VAL A 495 -6.97 -20.33 21.64
CA VAL A 495 -5.90 -19.65 22.38
C VAL A 495 -5.00 -20.71 23.01
N PRO A 496 -3.89 -21.08 22.34
CA PRO A 496 -2.90 -21.97 22.90
C PRO A 496 -2.06 -21.26 23.97
N THR A 497 -2.10 -21.78 25.19
CA THR A 497 -1.15 -21.49 26.26
C THR A 497 -0.09 -22.58 26.26
N ARG A 498 1.13 -22.23 25.86
CA ARG A 498 2.28 -23.12 25.93
C ARG A 498 3.09 -22.77 27.18
N TYR A 499 3.20 -23.74 28.08
CA TYR A 499 4.11 -23.66 29.22
C TYR A 499 5.48 -24.11 28.74
N VAL A 500 6.46 -23.23 28.89
CA VAL A 500 7.81 -23.41 28.40
C VAL A 500 8.75 -23.32 29.58
N THR A 501 9.81 -24.11 29.59
CA THR A 501 10.93 -23.88 30.49
C THR A 501 12.08 -23.48 29.61
N PHE A 502 12.50 -22.22 29.71
CA PHE A 502 13.74 -21.79 29.09
C PHE A 502 14.88 -22.36 29.95
N MET A 503 15.79 -23.10 29.34
CA MET A 503 16.86 -23.76 30.08
C MET A 503 18.00 -22.75 30.35
N ASP A 504 18.45 -22.72 31.60
CA ASP A 504 19.56 -21.88 32.08
C ASP A 504 20.94 -22.38 31.67
N SER A 505 21.04 -23.53 30.97
CA SER A 505 22.34 -24.06 30.57
C SER A 505 23.05 -23.01 29.73
N SER A 506 24.15 -22.50 30.28
CA SER A 506 25.12 -21.64 29.63
C SER A 506 25.70 -22.25 28.34
N GLU A 507 25.42 -23.53 28.08
CA GLU A 507 25.80 -24.30 26.89
C GLU A 507 24.70 -24.40 25.82
N ASP A 508 23.46 -24.00 26.10
CA ASP A 508 22.38 -24.14 25.12
C ASP A 508 22.56 -23.09 24.02
N SER A 509 22.91 -23.60 22.85
CA SER A 509 23.21 -22.83 21.65
C SER A 509 22.00 -22.01 21.20
N GLN A 510 22.25 -20.86 20.56
CA GLN A 510 21.22 -20.03 19.91
C GLN A 510 20.24 -20.86 19.04
N ILE A 511 20.72 -22.00 18.51
CA ILE A 511 19.95 -22.98 17.75
C ILE A 511 18.79 -23.57 18.56
N ALA A 512 19.01 -23.94 19.83
CA ALA A 512 17.96 -24.49 20.68
C ALA A 512 16.80 -23.49 20.83
N MET A 513 17.13 -22.20 20.95
CA MET A 513 16.14 -21.12 20.98
C MET A 513 15.38 -21.01 19.65
N TYR A 514 16.05 -21.00 18.50
CA TYR A 514 15.37 -20.98 17.20
C TYR A 514 14.42 -22.19 17.02
N LYS A 515 14.87 -23.39 17.41
CA LYS A 515 14.04 -24.61 17.39
C LYS A 515 12.86 -24.50 18.34
N GLN A 516 13.04 -23.93 19.52
CA GLN A 516 11.98 -23.75 20.50
C GLN A 516 10.95 -22.74 19.99
N VAL A 517 11.38 -21.53 19.63
CA VAL A 517 10.50 -20.45 19.12
C VAL A 517 9.74 -20.88 17.86
N SER A 518 10.41 -21.51 16.90
CA SER A 518 9.72 -22.01 15.69
C SER A 518 8.64 -23.05 15.99
N ARG A 519 8.88 -23.99 16.93
CA ARG A 519 7.85 -24.95 17.38
C ARG A 519 6.72 -24.28 18.16
N LEU A 520 7.03 -23.20 18.89
CA LEU A 520 6.02 -22.36 19.54
C LEU A 520 5.24 -21.52 18.54
N MET A 521 5.75 -21.25 17.35
CA MET A 521 5.01 -20.48 16.34
C MET A 521 4.22 -21.40 15.41
N GLU A 522 4.80 -22.54 15.04
CA GLU A 522 4.20 -23.53 14.14
C GLU A 522 4.46 -24.95 14.68
N ASP A 523 3.42 -25.57 15.26
CA ASP A 523 3.53 -26.88 15.94
C ASP A 523 3.98 -27.98 14.96
N LYS A 524 3.59 -27.87 13.69
CA LYS A 524 3.92 -28.85 12.63
C LYS A 524 5.26 -28.58 11.98
N PHE A 525 5.93 -27.47 12.29
CA PHE A 525 7.21 -27.18 11.67
C PHE A 525 8.23 -28.25 12.06
N ARG A 526 8.82 -28.87 11.04
CA ARG A 526 9.85 -29.90 11.16
C ARG A 526 10.95 -29.58 10.15
N TYR A 527 12.09 -29.11 10.64
CA TYR A 527 13.29 -28.97 9.83
C TYR A 527 14.02 -30.33 9.76
N THR A 528 14.12 -30.92 8.57
CA THR A 528 14.62 -32.28 8.34
C THR A 528 15.86 -32.31 7.44
N GLN A 529 16.64 -33.39 7.53
CA GLN A 529 17.86 -33.64 6.74
C GLN A 529 17.68 -33.64 5.23
N TYR A 530 16.45 -33.79 4.73
CA TYR A 530 16.18 -33.86 3.29
C TYR A 530 15.90 -32.48 2.65
N ASN A 531 15.76 -31.42 3.46
CA ASN A 531 15.30 -30.11 2.99
C ASN A 531 16.34 -28.98 3.08
N SER A 532 17.51 -29.21 3.68
CA SER A 532 18.56 -28.19 3.81
C SER A 532 19.45 -28.00 2.57
N GLN A 533 18.99 -28.55 1.42
CA GLN A 533 19.61 -28.71 0.09
C GLN A 533 20.31 -30.07 -0.13
N SER A 534 19.60 -30.96 -0.83
CA SER A 534 20.03 -32.31 -1.19
C SER A 534 20.80 -32.37 -2.51
N GLU A 535 22.12 -32.52 -2.43
CA GLU A 535 22.92 -33.28 -3.41
C GLU A 535 23.96 -34.17 -2.71
N LEU A 536 23.58 -34.80 -1.60
CA LEU A 536 24.34 -35.92 -1.03
C LEU A 536 23.40 -37.07 -0.69
N SER A 537 23.00 -37.80 -1.74
CA SER A 537 22.59 -39.19 -1.56
C SER A 537 23.84 -40.02 -1.24
N VAL A 538 24.16 -40.16 0.05
CA VAL A 538 25.02 -41.26 0.50
C VAL A 538 24.42 -41.84 1.76
N ASN A 539 23.90 -43.06 1.62
CA ASN A 539 23.52 -43.98 2.68
C ASN A 539 24.27 -43.73 3.99
N ARG A 540 23.57 -43.19 4.99
CA ARG A 540 23.93 -43.37 6.39
C ARG A 540 22.69 -43.77 7.15
N ASP A 541 22.83 -44.86 7.89
CA ASP A 541 21.85 -45.31 8.85
C ASP A 541 21.40 -44.15 9.75
N PRO A 542 20.10 -44.02 10.02
CA PRO A 542 19.55 -42.95 10.86
C PRO A 542 20.03 -42.99 12.33
N GLU A 543 20.76 -44.04 12.75
CA GLU A 543 21.38 -44.15 14.07
C GLU A 543 22.87 -43.75 14.10
N ALA A 544 23.50 -43.50 12.95
CA ALA A 544 24.87 -43.02 12.89
C ALA A 544 24.90 -41.49 12.92
N THR A 545 24.53 -40.88 14.05
CA THR A 545 25.18 -39.61 14.43
C THR A 545 26.67 -39.92 14.40
N ALA A 546 27.40 -39.42 13.41
CA ALA A 546 28.86 -39.52 13.41
C ALA A 546 29.29 -38.96 14.76
N SER A 547 29.69 -39.84 15.67
CA SER A 547 30.03 -39.41 17.02
C SER A 547 31.19 -38.42 16.87
N GLU A 548 31.22 -37.39 17.70
CA GLU A 548 32.33 -36.43 17.75
C GLU A 548 33.69 -37.14 17.65
N ASN A 549 33.78 -38.32 18.26
CA ASN A 549 34.94 -39.21 18.26
C ASN A 549 35.24 -39.89 16.91
N ASP A 550 34.23 -40.31 16.14
CA ASP A 550 34.42 -40.95 14.82
C ASP A 550 34.89 -39.95 13.75
N PHE A 551 34.38 -38.71 13.80
CA PHE A 551 34.83 -37.63 12.90
C PHE A 551 36.28 -37.22 13.21
N LEU A 552 36.63 -37.17 14.51
CA LEU A 552 37.94 -36.75 14.98
C LEU A 552 39.03 -37.81 14.77
N ALA A 553 38.71 -39.09 14.88
CA ALA A 553 39.66 -40.20 14.87
C ALA A 553 40.33 -40.48 13.50
N GLN A 554 39.89 -39.86 12.39
CA GLN A 554 40.47 -40.12 11.07
C GLN A 554 41.73 -39.28 10.81
N PRO A 555 42.93 -39.87 10.71
CA PRO A 555 44.19 -39.15 10.87
C PRO A 555 44.59 -38.20 9.72
N ASN A 556 43.91 -38.20 8.57
CA ASN A 556 44.43 -37.54 7.36
C ASN A 556 43.42 -36.56 6.72
N TYR A 557 43.88 -35.33 6.51
CA TYR A 557 43.32 -34.22 5.73
C TYR A 557 42.31 -33.28 6.43
N LEU A 558 42.84 -32.21 7.04
CA LEU A 558 42.07 -31.08 7.58
C LEU A 558 41.23 -30.37 6.50
N MET A 559 41.75 -30.26 5.28
CA MET A 559 41.10 -29.54 4.17
C MET A 559 39.84 -30.24 3.64
N SER A 560 39.84 -31.57 3.57
CA SER A 560 38.65 -32.35 3.17
C SER A 560 37.57 -32.35 4.24
N ARG A 561 37.91 -32.06 5.51
CA ARG A 561 36.91 -31.88 6.59
C ARG A 561 36.12 -30.58 6.44
N LEU A 562 36.71 -29.52 5.88
CA LEU A 562 36.01 -28.25 5.62
C LEU A 562 34.87 -28.43 4.61
N GLU A 563 35.07 -29.29 3.61
CA GLU A 563 34.03 -29.64 2.64
C GLU A 563 32.87 -30.42 3.27
N VAL A 564 33.16 -31.26 4.28
CA VAL A 564 32.11 -31.95 5.06
C VAL A 564 31.34 -30.96 5.93
N LEU A 565 32.01 -29.98 6.53
CA LEU A 565 31.35 -28.94 7.35
C LEU A 565 30.33 -28.12 6.55
N LYS A 566 30.51 -27.98 5.23
CA LYS A 566 29.53 -27.35 4.34
C LYS A 566 28.18 -28.08 4.31
N ASN A 567 28.20 -29.39 4.51
CA ASN A 567 27.00 -30.25 4.43
C ASN A 567 26.47 -30.65 5.80
N ILE A 568 27.23 -30.41 6.87
CA ILE A 568 26.79 -30.65 8.25
C ILE A 568 25.89 -29.50 8.67
N ASP A 569 24.61 -29.78 8.87
CA ASP A 569 23.67 -28.76 9.36
C ASP A 569 23.53 -28.86 10.90
N VAL A 570 23.93 -27.78 11.58
CA VAL A 570 23.82 -27.64 13.04
C VAL A 570 22.37 -27.66 13.54
N PHE A 571 21.38 -27.24 12.73
CA PHE A 571 19.96 -27.33 13.10
C PHE A 571 19.45 -28.77 13.09
N LEU A 572 20.23 -29.74 12.60
CA LEU A 572 19.87 -31.16 12.50
C LEU A 572 20.57 -32.05 13.54
N GLY A 573 21.05 -31.45 14.64
CA GLY A 573 21.62 -32.18 15.79
C GLY A 573 23.15 -32.24 15.80
N ASN A 574 23.82 -31.55 14.89
CA ASN A 574 25.29 -31.45 14.84
C ASN A 574 25.82 -30.26 15.66
N GLU A 575 25.25 -30.03 16.84
CA GLU A 575 25.57 -28.85 17.67
C GLU A 575 26.99 -28.89 18.24
N TRP A 576 27.66 -30.05 18.21
CA TRP A 576 29.06 -30.22 18.56
C TRP A 576 30.00 -29.33 17.72
N VAL A 577 29.62 -28.97 16.48
CA VAL A 577 30.39 -28.05 15.63
C VAL A 577 30.50 -26.67 16.29
N LEU A 578 29.46 -26.24 17.02
CA LEU A 578 29.47 -24.95 17.72
C LEU A 578 30.35 -24.94 18.98
N LYS A 579 30.68 -26.12 19.53
CA LYS A 579 31.54 -26.23 20.73
C LYS A 579 33.03 -26.07 20.40
N ARG A 580 33.38 -25.87 19.13
CA ARG A 580 34.75 -25.83 18.61
C ARG A 580 35.06 -24.51 17.92
N ASP A 581 35.77 -23.64 18.63
CA ASP A 581 36.19 -22.32 18.13
C ASP A 581 36.96 -22.43 16.80
N ASP A 582 37.77 -23.48 16.63
CA ASP A 582 38.58 -23.70 15.42
C ASP A 582 37.75 -24.02 14.17
N LEU A 583 36.53 -24.54 14.33
CA LEU A 583 35.62 -24.83 13.22
C LEU A 583 34.67 -23.67 12.92
N LEU A 584 34.38 -22.82 13.92
CA LEU A 584 33.47 -21.68 13.77
C LEU A 584 33.98 -20.62 12.79
N GLU A 585 35.30 -20.48 12.63
CA GLU A 585 35.89 -19.53 11.67
C GLU A 585 35.55 -19.85 10.21
N VAL A 586 35.28 -21.13 9.91
CA VAL A 586 35.11 -21.66 8.54
C VAL A 586 33.74 -22.28 8.30
N TYR A 587 32.96 -22.52 9.36
CA TYR A 587 31.64 -23.11 9.27
C TYR A 587 30.61 -22.13 8.68
N PRO A 588 29.86 -22.49 7.62
CA PRO A 588 28.93 -21.59 6.95
C PRO A 588 27.59 -21.47 7.70
N TYR A 589 27.62 -21.07 8.99
CA TYR A 589 26.43 -20.96 9.85
C TYR A 589 25.29 -20.16 9.21
N HIS A 590 25.63 -19.06 8.55
CA HIS A 590 24.67 -18.19 7.87
C HIS A 590 23.87 -18.90 6.77
N VAL A 591 24.46 -19.89 6.07
CA VAL A 591 23.78 -20.65 5.02
C VAL A 591 22.71 -21.56 5.62
N HIS A 592 23.04 -22.28 6.69
CA HIS A 592 22.09 -23.18 7.36
C HIS A 592 20.98 -22.43 8.07
N LEU A 593 21.30 -21.32 8.74
CA LEU A 593 20.29 -20.44 9.32
C LEU A 593 19.38 -19.87 8.24
N LYS A 594 19.94 -19.46 7.09
CA LYS A 594 19.16 -19.00 5.93
C LYS A 594 18.17 -20.06 5.47
N ASN A 595 18.63 -21.29 5.19
CA ASN A 595 17.77 -22.39 4.74
C ASN A 595 16.68 -22.72 5.76
N TYR A 596 17.02 -22.71 7.05
CA TYR A 596 16.07 -22.91 8.15
C TYR A 596 14.97 -21.86 8.14
N VAL A 597 15.34 -20.59 8.14
CA VAL A 597 14.42 -19.45 8.17
C VAL A 597 13.57 -19.43 6.90
N GLU A 598 14.14 -19.66 5.72
CA GLU A 598 13.39 -19.71 4.46
C GLU A 598 12.34 -20.82 4.47
N LYS A 599 12.72 -22.02 4.93
CA LYS A 599 11.77 -23.12 5.03
C LYS A 599 10.69 -22.84 6.07
N PHE A 600 11.07 -22.27 7.22
CA PHE A 600 10.13 -21.84 8.25
C PHE A 600 9.13 -20.82 7.69
N ARG A 601 9.61 -19.74 7.07
CA ARG A 601 8.78 -18.71 6.45
C ARG A 601 7.84 -19.29 5.41
N THR A 602 8.31 -20.20 4.56
CA THR A 602 7.48 -20.84 3.53
C THR A 602 6.34 -21.66 4.15
N GLU A 603 6.61 -22.46 5.18
CA GLU A 603 5.56 -23.23 5.86
C GLU A 603 4.63 -22.31 6.66
N TYR A 604 5.18 -21.29 7.30
CA TYR A 604 4.42 -20.29 8.04
C TYR A 604 3.49 -19.49 7.10
N GLU A 605 3.98 -19.04 5.95
CA GLU A 605 3.19 -18.41 4.89
C GLU A 605 2.22 -19.39 4.20
N LYS A 606 2.42 -20.69 4.32
CA LYS A 606 1.44 -21.63 3.80
C LYS A 606 0.27 -21.78 4.77
N GLU A 607 0.54 -21.83 6.06
CA GLU A 607 -0.47 -22.06 7.11
C GLU A 607 -1.21 -20.78 7.52
N HIS A 608 -0.52 -19.65 7.62
CA HIS A 608 -1.07 -18.35 8.05
C HIS A 608 -1.13 -17.31 6.91
N GLY A 609 -0.31 -17.56 5.88
CA GLY A 609 -0.14 -16.92 4.58
C GLY A 609 -0.33 -15.45 4.32
N ARG A 610 -0.12 -14.68 5.36
CA ARG A 610 0.88 -13.60 5.43
C ARG A 610 0.91 -13.17 6.91
N LEU A 611 2.06 -12.71 7.40
CA LEU A 611 2.09 -11.95 8.66
C LEU A 611 1.78 -10.49 8.42
#